data_AF-A0AA96S599-F1
#
_entry.id   AF-A0AA96S599-F1
#
_cell.length_a   1.000
_cell.length_b   1.000
_cell.length_c   1.000
_cell.angle_alpha   90.00
_cell.angle_beta   90.00
_cell.angle_gamma   90.00
#
_symmetry.space_group_name_H-M   'P 1'
#
loop_
_entity.id
_entity.type
_entity.pdbx_description
1 polymer ?
#
loop_
_entity_poly.entity_id
_entity_poly.type
_entity_poly.pdbx_seq_one_letter_code
_entity_poly.pdbx_strand_id
1 'polypeptide(L)'
;MFRKIVQLIAGFICGLLFIEWFPVSVASGLTEIFAACILRPVPFFASAIVFIVGFLTNAELIGEEIILTVQLFMKRKTTVFNLLYSLFFLAGFIILFQIGFWQTVVFFCFSILYGIISIDLKELKLA
;
A
#
# COMPACT_ATOMS: atom_id res chain seq x y z
N MET A 1 8.03 14.88 9.14
CA MET A 1 8.52 13.60 9.71
C MET A 1 7.42 12.83 10.41
N PHE A 2 6.74 13.39 11.42
CA PHE A 2 5.63 12.72 12.12
C PHE A 2 4.52 12.22 11.17
N ARG A 3 4.08 13.05 10.21
CA ARG A 3 3.09 12.66 9.19
C ARG A 3 3.48 11.36 8.45
N LYS A 4 4.73 11.25 7.98
CA LYS A 4 5.19 10.05 7.24
C LYS A 4 5.17 8.80 8.11
N ILE A 5 5.61 8.92 9.37
CA ILE A 5 5.57 7.79 10.32
C ILE A 5 4.13 7.36 10.58
N VAL A 6 3.22 8.32 10.80
CA VAL A 6 1.79 8.04 10.98
C VAL A 6 1.20 7.39 9.74
N GLN A 7 1.53 7.87 8.54
CA GLN A 7 1.07 7.29 7.28
C GLN A 7 1.59 5.87 7.07
N LEU A 8 2.86 5.61 7.39
CA LEU A 8 3.46 4.28 7.30
C LEU A 8 2.75 3.30 8.25
N ILE A 9 2.56 3.70 9.50
CA ILE A 9 1.88 2.88 10.51
C ILE A 9 0.43 2.66 10.10
N ALA A 10 -0.28 3.70 9.68
CA ALA A 10 -1.67 3.61 9.25
C ALA A 10 -1.81 2.72 8.01
N GLY A 11 -0.95 2.91 7.00
CA GLY A 11 -0.92 2.10 5.79
C GLY A 11 -0.67 0.62 6.09
N PHE A 12 0.24 0.33 7.02
CA PHE A 12 0.53 -1.04 7.46
C PHE A 12 -0.62 -1.67 8.24
N ILE A 13 -1.20 -0.94 9.21
CA ILE A 13 -2.37 -1.41 9.97
C ILE A 13 -3.56 -1.67 9.04
N CYS A 14 -3.82 -0.77 8.08
CA CYS A 14 -4.88 -0.98 7.10
C CYS A 14 -4.61 -2.21 6.23
N GLY A 15 -3.37 -2.43 5.80
CA GLY A 15 -2.98 -3.65 5.09
C GLY A 15 -3.26 -4.91 5.90
N LEU A 16 -2.89 -4.92 7.19
CA LEU A 16 -3.12 -6.05 8.10
C LEU A 16 -4.61 -6.32 8.30
N LEU A 17 -5.38 -5.29 8.63
CA LEU A 17 -6.82 -5.39 8.83
C LEU A 17 -7.53 -5.82 7.55
N PHE A 18 -7.08 -5.36 6.38
CA PHE A 18 -7.59 -5.85 5.10
C PHE A 18 -7.36 -7.35 4.94
N ILE A 19 -6.14 -7.84 5.20
CA ILE A 19 -5.83 -9.28 5.10
C ILE A 19 -6.69 -10.09 6.08
N GLU A 20 -6.84 -9.63 7.31
CA GLU A 20 -7.54 -10.36 8.37
C GLU A 20 -9.07 -10.36 8.17
N TRP A 21 -9.63 -9.24 7.73
CA TRP A 21 -11.09 -9.10 7.60
C TRP A 21 -11.63 -9.54 6.26
N PHE A 22 -10.81 -9.63 5.21
CA PHE A 22 -11.28 -10.06 3.91
C PHE A 22 -11.83 -11.50 4.01
N PRO A 23 -13.06 -11.77 3.54
CA PRO A 23 -13.77 -13.03 3.83
C PRO A 23 -13.19 -14.25 3.09
N VAL A 24 -12.01 -14.15 2.48
CA VAL A 24 -11.33 -15.20 1.73
C VAL A 24 -9.94 -15.40 2.30
N SER A 25 -9.66 -16.61 2.78
CA SER A 25 -8.37 -17.00 3.34
C SER A 25 -7.46 -17.75 2.35
N VAL A 26 -8.02 -18.40 1.33
CA VAL A 26 -7.28 -19.23 0.36
C VAL A 26 -7.84 -19.01 -1.04
N ALA A 27 -6.96 -19.03 -2.05
CA ALA A 27 -7.30 -18.95 -3.48
C ALA A 27 -8.22 -20.11 -3.88
N SER A 28 -9.49 -19.87 -3.65
CA SER A 28 -10.62 -20.57 -4.19
C SER A 28 -11.04 -19.86 -5.48
N GLY A 29 -11.72 -20.55 -6.40
CA GLY A 29 -12.07 -19.95 -7.70
C GLY A 29 -12.82 -18.62 -7.55
N LEU A 30 -12.85 -17.78 -8.60
CA LEU A 30 -13.52 -16.47 -8.55
C LEU A 30 -14.97 -16.57 -8.02
N THR A 31 -15.69 -17.63 -8.38
CA THR A 31 -17.05 -17.90 -7.91
C THR A 31 -17.14 -18.00 -6.38
N GLU A 32 -16.20 -18.70 -5.75
CA GLU A 32 -16.15 -18.90 -4.30
C GLU A 32 -15.78 -17.60 -3.58
N ILE A 33 -14.90 -16.79 -4.17
CA ILE A 33 -14.56 -15.44 -3.68
C ILE A 33 -15.81 -14.56 -3.65
N PHE A 34 -16.54 -14.48 -4.77
CA PHE A 34 -17.76 -13.69 -4.85
C PHE A 34 -18.84 -14.23 -3.90
N ALA A 35 -19.02 -15.56 -3.83
CA ALA A 35 -19.94 -16.18 -2.88
C ALA A 35 -19.61 -15.81 -1.44
N ALA A 36 -18.33 -15.87 -1.04
CA ALA A 36 -17.89 -15.50 0.31
C ALA A 36 -18.17 -14.02 0.63
N CYS A 37 -17.96 -13.13 -0.34
CA CYS A 37 -18.27 -11.70 -0.18
C CYS A 37 -19.77 -11.44 -0.01
N ILE A 38 -20.62 -12.17 -0.75
CA ILE A 38 -22.08 -12.05 -0.67
C ILE A 38 -22.61 -12.65 0.64
N LEU A 39 -22.09 -13.81 1.05
CA LEU A 39 -22.51 -14.52 2.27
C LEU A 39 -22.04 -13.83 3.56
N ARG A 40 -20.92 -13.09 3.51
CA ARG A 40 -20.36 -12.37 4.65
C ARG A 40 -20.22 -10.88 4.33
N PRO A 41 -21.33 -10.14 4.21
CA PRO A 41 -21.31 -8.76 3.72
C PRO A 41 -20.61 -7.79 4.68
N VAL A 42 -20.80 -7.95 6.00
CA VAL A 42 -20.19 -7.06 7.01
C VAL A 42 -18.65 -7.08 6.95
N PRO A 43 -17.95 -8.23 7.04
CA PRO A 43 -16.49 -8.25 6.93
C PRO A 43 -16.00 -7.83 5.54
N PHE A 44 -16.77 -8.11 4.48
CA PHE A 44 -16.46 -7.60 3.15
C PHE A 44 -16.48 -6.06 3.10
N PHE A 45 -17.54 -5.40 3.59
CA PHE A 45 -17.60 -3.94 3.60
C PHE A 45 -16.53 -3.31 4.50
N ALA A 46 -16.29 -3.90 5.68
CA ALA A 46 -15.26 -3.41 6.59
C ALA A 46 -13.87 -3.51 5.94
N SER A 47 -13.52 -4.66 5.34
CA SER A 47 -12.26 -4.84 4.62
C SER A 47 -12.15 -3.91 3.41
N ALA A 48 -13.24 -3.65 2.67
CA ALA A 48 -13.24 -2.71 1.55
C ALA A 48 -12.98 -1.25 1.99
N ILE A 49 -13.57 -0.80 3.10
CA ILE A 49 -13.32 0.55 3.64
C ILE A 49 -11.85 0.70 4.04
N VAL A 50 -11.35 -0.27 4.80
CA VAL A 50 -9.95 -0.27 5.25
C VAL A 50 -8.99 -0.39 4.07
N PHE A 51 -9.34 -1.19 3.05
CA PHE A 51 -8.62 -1.27 1.80
C PHE A 51 -8.50 0.10 1.14
N ILE A 52 -9.61 0.83 0.97
CA ILE A 52 -9.64 2.15 0.34
C ILE A 52 -8.75 3.13 1.10
N VAL A 53 -8.94 3.24 2.41
CA VAL A 53 -8.15 4.14 3.25
C VAL A 53 -6.66 3.75 3.21
N GLY A 54 -6.37 2.46 3.28
CA GLY A 54 -5.02 1.92 3.30
C GLY A 54 -4.27 2.13 1.99
N PHE A 55 -4.88 1.82 0.84
CA PHE A 55 -4.19 1.97 -0.43
C PHE A 55 -3.98 3.45 -0.77
N LEU A 56 -4.95 4.33 -0.47
CA LEU A 56 -4.79 5.78 -0.67
C LEU A 56 -3.65 6.33 0.17
N THR A 57 -3.56 5.91 1.44
CA THR A 57 -2.47 6.30 2.33
C THR A 57 -1.12 5.81 1.80
N ASN A 58 -1.03 4.55 1.35
CA ASN A 58 0.21 4.00 0.80
C ASN A 58 0.57 4.57 -0.58
N ALA A 59 -0.40 5.00 -1.36
CA ALA A 59 -0.15 5.56 -2.68
C ALA A 59 0.59 6.90 -2.61
N GLU A 60 0.26 7.77 -1.65
CA GLU A 60 1.06 8.98 -1.37
C GLU A 60 2.53 8.60 -1.08
N LEU A 61 2.74 7.55 -0.28
CA LEU A 61 4.08 7.08 0.08
C LEU A 61 4.85 6.57 -1.14
N ILE A 62 4.20 5.76 -1.97
CA ILE A 62 4.81 5.24 -3.20
C ILE A 62 5.16 6.38 -4.15
N GLY A 63 4.30 7.39 -4.28
CA GLY A 63 4.60 8.58 -5.09
C GLY A 63 5.88 9.29 -4.64
N GLU A 64 6.01 9.54 -3.32
CA GLU A 64 7.22 10.14 -2.75
C GLU A 64 8.47 9.27 -2.97
N GLU A 65 8.36 7.95 -2.80
CA GLU A 65 9.47 7.01 -3.01
C GLU A 65 9.94 6.95 -4.46
N ILE A 66 9.01 7.06 -5.42
CA ILE A 66 9.34 7.13 -6.86
C ILE A 66 10.16 8.40 -7.14
N ILE A 67 9.70 9.56 -6.65
CA ILE A 67 10.42 10.83 -6.80
C ILE A 67 11.83 10.73 -6.19
N LEU A 68 11.93 10.11 -5.02
CA LEU A 68 13.20 9.93 -4.32
C LEU A 68 14.17 9.03 -5.08
N THR A 69 13.65 7.96 -5.65
CA THR A 69 14.40 7.03 -6.48
C THR A 69 14.94 7.76 -7.71
N VAL A 70 14.13 8.59 -8.38
CA VAL A 70 14.57 9.42 -9.50
C VAL A 70 15.69 10.38 -9.08
N GLN A 71 15.55 11.07 -7.94
CA GLN A 71 16.58 11.98 -7.41
C GLN A 71 17.91 11.27 -7.11
N LEU A 72 17.86 10.06 -6.56
CA LEU A 72 19.03 9.20 -6.33
C LEU A 72 19.73 8.84 -7.65
N PHE A 73 18.97 8.45 -8.67
CA PHE A 73 19.51 8.18 -10.01
C PHE A 73 20.19 9.41 -10.62
N MET A 74 19.67 10.60 -10.34
CA MET A 74 20.27 11.88 -10.76
C MET A 74 21.42 12.35 -9.87
N LYS A 75 21.91 11.51 -8.94
CA LYS A 75 22.99 11.80 -7.98
C LYS A 75 22.74 13.04 -7.11
N ARG A 76 21.48 13.41 -6.88
CA ARG A 76 21.14 14.47 -5.93
C ARG A 76 21.27 13.95 -4.50
N LYS A 77 21.63 14.85 -3.58
CA LYS A 77 21.77 14.50 -2.16
C LYS A 77 20.42 14.07 -1.59
N THR A 78 20.37 12.86 -1.05
CA THR A 78 19.23 12.36 -0.28
C THR A 78 19.57 12.30 1.20
N THR A 79 18.53 12.40 2.03
CA THR A 79 18.68 12.36 3.49
C THR A 79 18.63 10.91 3.96
N VAL A 80 19.51 10.52 4.89
CA VAL A 80 19.54 9.16 5.49
C VAL A 80 18.17 8.72 6.00
N PHE A 81 17.38 9.65 6.53
CA PHE A 81 16.01 9.40 7.01
C PHE A 81 15.08 8.86 5.93
N ASN A 82 15.19 9.37 4.70
CA ASN A 82 14.36 8.92 3.59
C ASN A 82 14.72 7.48 3.18
N LEU A 83 16.01 7.15 3.26
CA LEU A 83 16.51 5.81 2.95
C LEU A 83 16.05 4.79 4.02
N LEU A 84 16.07 5.19 5.30
CA LEU A 84 15.52 4.40 6.39
C LEU A 84 14.01 4.21 6.26
N TYR A 85 13.29 5.25 5.84
CA TYR A 85 11.85 5.19 5.60
C TYR A 85 11.49 4.18 4.50
N SER A 86 12.20 4.24 3.36
CA SER A 86 12.06 3.28 2.25
C SER A 86 12.25 1.83 2.71
N LEU A 87 13.27 1.59 3.54
CA LEU A 87 13.53 0.27 4.13
C LEU A 87 12.37 -0.22 5.01
N PHE A 88 11.80 0.64 5.86
CA PHE A 88 10.66 0.26 6.69
C PHE A 88 9.40 0.00 5.87
N PHE A 89 9.16 0.79 4.83
CA PHE A 89 8.04 0.56 3.90
C PHE A 89 8.17 -0.80 3.20
N LEU A 90 9.35 -1.11 2.68
CA LEU A 90 9.63 -2.39 2.04
C LEU A 90 9.53 -3.57 3.02
N ALA A 91 10.03 -3.40 4.25
CA ALA A 91 9.87 -4.40 5.31
C ALA A 91 8.39 -4.65 5.65
N GLY A 92 7.60 -3.59 5.78
CA GLY A 92 6.15 -3.69 6.01
C GLY A 92 5.44 -4.45 4.88
N PHE A 93 5.80 -4.16 3.62
CA PHE A 93 5.29 -4.90 2.47
C PHE A 93 5.64 -6.39 2.53
N ILE A 94 6.90 -6.75 2.85
CA ILE A 94 7.32 -8.15 2.97
C ILE A 94 6.54 -8.87 4.07
N ILE A 95 6.31 -8.22 5.22
CA ILE A 95 5.55 -8.80 6.32
C ILE A 95 4.09 -9.05 5.89
N LEU A 96 3.44 -8.07 5.27
CA LEU A 96 2.07 -8.22 4.76
C LEU A 96 1.97 -9.37 3.75
N PHE A 97 2.95 -9.45 2.84
CA PHE A 97 3.00 -10.47 1.80
C PHE A 97 3.11 -11.89 2.36
N GLN A 98 3.83 -12.08 3.47
CA GLN A 98 3.91 -13.37 4.15
C GLN A 98 2.59 -13.78 4.82
N ILE A 99 1.80 -12.82 5.30
CA ILE A 99 0.54 -13.08 6.00
C ILE A 99 -0.59 -13.35 4.99
N GLY A 100 -0.68 -12.54 3.93
CA GLY A 100 -1.73 -12.65 2.93
C GLY A 100 -1.21 -12.28 1.54
N PHE A 101 -0.72 -13.28 0.81
CA PHE A 101 -0.13 -13.10 -0.52
C PHE A 101 -1.09 -12.38 -1.48
N TRP A 102 -2.29 -12.93 -1.68
CA TRP A 102 -3.24 -12.43 -2.67
C TRP A 102 -3.78 -11.04 -2.32
N GLN A 103 -4.12 -10.86 -1.04
CA GLN A 103 -4.62 -9.59 -0.51
C GLN A 103 -3.55 -8.50 -0.65
N THR A 104 -2.29 -8.81 -0.28
CA THR A 104 -1.18 -7.86 -0.39
C THR A 104 -0.88 -7.49 -1.84
N VAL A 105 -0.90 -8.46 -2.76
CA VAL A 105 -0.72 -8.18 -4.19
C VAL A 105 -1.78 -7.21 -4.68
N VAL A 106 -3.06 -7.45 -4.41
CA VAL A 106 -4.15 -6.55 -4.82
C VAL A 106 -3.96 -5.16 -4.18
N PHE A 107 -3.76 -5.11 -2.86
CA PHE A 107 -3.59 -3.87 -2.12
C PHE A 107 -2.45 -3.00 -2.66
N PHE A 108 -1.31 -3.63 -2.96
CA PHE A 108 -0.14 -2.92 -3.44
C PHE A 108 -0.26 -2.53 -4.92
N CYS A 109 -0.90 -3.36 -5.77
CA CYS A 109 -1.21 -2.99 -7.15
C CYS A 109 -2.02 -1.69 -7.22
N PHE A 110 -3.10 -1.59 -6.43
CA PHE A 110 -3.90 -0.36 -6.38
C PHE A 110 -3.11 0.83 -5.81
N SER A 111 -2.28 0.59 -4.78
CA SER A 111 -1.43 1.62 -4.20
C SER A 111 -0.40 2.17 -5.20
N ILE A 112 0.26 1.29 -5.97
CA ILE A 112 1.21 1.70 -7.02
C ILE A 112 0.50 2.47 -8.12
N LEU A 113 -0.59 1.93 -8.66
CA LEU A 113 -1.32 2.56 -9.76
C LEU A 113 -1.79 3.96 -9.37
N TYR A 114 -2.43 4.09 -8.21
CA TYR A 114 -2.87 5.40 -7.73
C TYR A 114 -1.68 6.30 -7.40
N GLY A 115 -0.61 5.76 -6.81
CA GLY A 115 0.59 6.51 -6.45
C GLY A 115 1.18 7.19 -7.68
N ILE A 116 1.38 6.44 -8.77
CA ILE A 116 1.87 6.97 -10.04
C ILE A 116 0.91 8.02 -10.63
N ILE A 117 -0.40 7.76 -10.61
CA ILE A 117 -1.42 8.69 -11.14
C ILE A 117 -1.45 10.00 -10.32
N SER A 118 -1.20 9.92 -9.01
CA SER A 118 -1.26 11.06 -8.10
C SER A 118 -0.05 12.00 -8.19
N ILE A 119 1.07 11.56 -8.78
CA ILE A 119 2.26 12.39 -8.93
C ILE A 119 1.95 13.54 -9.90
N ASP A 120 2.07 14.78 -9.41
CA ASP A 120 2.02 15.95 -10.29
C ASP A 120 3.27 16.00 -11.18
N LEU A 121 3.07 16.13 -12.49
CA LEU A 121 4.14 16.28 -13.48
C LEU A 121 5.10 17.44 -13.15
N LYS A 122 4.63 18.46 -12.44
CA LYS A 122 5.48 19.59 -11.99
C LYS A 122 6.50 19.14 -10.95
N GLU A 123 6.12 18.27 -10.02
CA GLU A 123 7.04 17.74 -9.01
C GLU A 123 8.06 16.81 -9.66
N LEU A 124 7.66 16.03 -10.65
CA LEU A 124 8.56 15.18 -11.43
C LEU A 124 9.60 15.99 -12.23
N LYS A 125 9.24 17.16 -12.76
CA LYS A 125 10.18 18.06 -13.47
C LYS A 125 11.19 18.74 -12.56
N LEU A 126 10.88 18.84 -11.25
CA LEU A 126 11.75 19.45 -10.25
C LEU A 126 12.65 18.43 -9.55
N ALA A 127 12.30 17.15 -9.59
CA ALA A 127 13.10 16.02 -9.12
C ALA A 127 14.42 15.89 -9.90
#